data_AF-A0A0G0TQZ0-F1
#
_entry.id   AF-A0A0G0TQZ0-F1
#
_cell.length_a   1.000
_cell.length_b   1.000
_cell.length_c   1.000
_cell.angle_alpha   90.00
_cell.angle_beta   90.00
_cell.angle_gamma   90.00
#
_symmetry.space_group_name_H-M   'P 1'
#
loop_
_entity.id
_entity.type
_entity.pdbx_description
1 polymer ?
#
loop_
_entity_poly.entity_id
_entity_poly.type
_entity_poly.pdbx_seq_one_letter_code
_entity_poly.pdbx_strand_id
1 'polypeptide(L)' 'TFEQQRAYDYAMANSHEKGPCCCKCWHWYVYGGLAKLLIQQYNFSGDQIVDVWDLSDGCGGAGEHAQ' A
#
# COMPACT_ATOMS: atom_id res chain seq x y z
N THR A 1 -9.75 -11.44 8.66
CA THR A 1 -9.18 -12.63 9.37
C THR A 1 -7.73 -12.37 9.70
N PHE A 2 -7.09 -13.20 10.52
CA PHE A 2 -5.65 -13.05 10.85
C PHE A 2 -4.78 -13.01 9.59
N GLU A 3 -5.03 -13.89 8.63
CA GLU A 3 -4.30 -13.94 7.36
C GLU A 3 -4.44 -12.68 6.51
N GLN A 4 -5.64 -12.10 6.45
CA GLN A 4 -5.89 -10.85 5.74
C GLN A 4 -5.15 -9.67 6.39
N GLN A 5 -5.13 -9.63 7.73
CA GLN A 5 -4.38 -8.61 8.46
C GLN A 5 -2.87 -8.78 8.24
N ARG A 6 -2.38 -10.03 8.25
CA ARG A 6 -0.97 -10.34 7.97
C ARG A 6 -0.54 -9.88 6.58
N ALA A 7 -1.37 -10.07 5.55
CA ALA A 7 -1.10 -9.56 4.20
C ALA A 7 -1.03 -8.02 4.17
N TYR A 8 -1.97 -7.35 4.85
CA TYR A 8 -1.98 -5.89 4.94
C TYR A 8 -0.75 -5.35 5.68
N ASP A 9 -0.41 -5.92 6.84
CA ASP A 9 0.73 -5.50 7.65
C ASP A 9 2.05 -5.79 6.94
N TYR A 10 2.14 -6.88 6.18
CA TYR A 10 3.27 -7.15 5.30
C TYR A 10 3.45 -6.01 4.30
N ALA A 11 2.39 -5.58 3.62
CA ALA A 11 2.50 -4.50 2.64
C ALA A 11 2.94 -3.19 3.28
N MET A 12 2.39 -2.85 4.46
CA MET A 12 2.80 -1.68 5.24
C MET A 12 4.29 -1.68 5.57
N ALA A 13 4.88 -2.85 5.82
CA ALA A 13 6.30 -2.96 6.15
C ALA A 13 7.22 -2.97 4.92
N ASN A 14 6.72 -3.39 3.75
CA ASN A 14 7.56 -3.73 2.59
C ASN A 14 7.43 -2.79 1.39
N SER A 15 6.33 -2.04 1.25
CA SER A 15 6.23 -0.97 0.22
C SER A 15 7.32 0.08 0.37
N HIS A 16 7.69 0.75 -0.72
CA HIS A 16 8.71 1.79 -0.74
C HIS A 16 8.47 2.87 0.33
N GLU A 17 7.23 3.31 0.48
CA GLU A 17 6.84 4.39 1.38
C GLU A 17 6.46 3.92 2.80
N LYS A 18 6.68 2.64 3.12
CA LYS A 18 6.26 2.01 4.40
C LYS A 18 4.76 2.25 4.71
N GLY A 19 3.95 2.09 3.67
CA GLY A 19 2.52 2.32 3.63
C GLY A 19 2.09 2.75 2.23
N PRO A 20 0.80 3.07 2.02
CA PRO A 20 0.33 3.52 0.72
C PRO A 20 0.89 4.88 0.29
N CYS A 21 1.36 5.69 1.25
CA CYS A 21 2.16 6.89 1.00
C CYS A 21 3.03 7.23 2.23
N CYS A 22 4.01 8.12 2.09
CA CYS A 22 4.93 8.61 3.11
C CYS A 22 4.22 9.36 4.26
N CYS A 23 3.00 9.84 4.03
CA CYS A 23 2.22 10.58 5.00
C CYS A 23 0.76 10.12 5.01
N LYS A 24 0.05 10.40 6.11
CA LYS A 24 -1.38 10.09 6.26
C LYS A 24 -2.27 11.10 5.51
N CYS A 25 -2.07 11.22 4.20
CA CYS A 25 -2.83 12.05 3.28
C CYS A 25 -4.05 11.31 2.71
N TRP A 26 -4.78 11.93 1.77
CA TRP A 26 -5.94 11.30 1.13
C TRP A 26 -5.59 9.94 0.50
N HIS A 27 -4.41 9.84 -0.13
CA HIS A 27 -3.95 8.63 -0.81
C HIS A 27 -3.75 7.49 0.19
N TRP A 28 -3.12 7.76 1.34
CA TRP A 28 -3.01 6.80 2.45
C TRP A 28 -4.35 6.17 2.83
N TYR A 29 -5.37 6.99 3.06
CA TYR A 29 -6.68 6.49 3.50
C TYR A 29 -7.40 5.73 2.40
N VAL A 30 -7.35 6.22 1.16
CA VAL A 30 -8.00 5.59 0.01
C VAL A 30 -7.33 4.27 -0.34
N TYR A 31 -6.01 4.24 -0.50
CA TYR A 31 -5.28 3.06 -0.92
C TYR A 31 -5.10 2.04 0.22
N GLY A 32 -5.09 2.49 1.48
CA GLY A 32 -5.24 1.61 2.64
C GLY A 32 -6.62 0.93 2.67
N GLY A 33 -7.69 1.64 2.31
CA GLY A 33 -9.02 1.07 2.14
C GLY A 33 -9.09 0.08 0.96
N LEU A 34 -8.51 0.47 -0.18
CA LEU A 34 -8.42 -0.36 -1.38
C LEU A 34 -7.70 -1.68 -1.09
N ALA A 35 -6.57 -1.64 -0.39
CA ALA A 35 -5.84 -2.85 -0.04
C ALA A 35 -6.68 -3.82 0.80
N LYS A 36 -7.44 -3.31 1.77
CA LYS A 36 -8.37 -4.15 2.56
C LYS A 36 -9.42 -4.80 1.66
N LEU A 37 -9.99 -4.04 0.71
CA LEU A 37 -10.95 -4.56 -0.26
C LEU A 37 -10.35 -5.67 -1.13
N LEU A 38 -9.15 -5.43 -1.70
CA LEU A 38 -8.43 -6.37 -2.56
C LEU A 38 -8.08 -7.67 -1.82
N ILE A 39 -7.58 -7.55 -0.59
CA ILE A 39 -7.28 -8.70 0.27
C ILE A 39 -8.57 -9.48 0.59
N GLN A 40 -9.66 -8.80 0.95
CA GLN A 40 -10.88 -9.45 1.42
C GLN A 40 -11.71 -10.10 0.31
N GLN A 41 -11.81 -9.46 -0.85
CA GLN A 41 -12.70 -9.88 -1.93
C GLN A 41 -11.97 -10.62 -3.05
N TYR A 42 -10.68 -10.35 -3.24
CA TYR A 42 -9.90 -10.86 -4.36
C TYR A 42 -8.69 -11.70 -3.93
N ASN A 43 -8.53 -11.95 -2.63
CA ASN A 43 -7.44 -12.76 -2.04
C ASN A 43 -6.03 -12.28 -2.44
N PHE A 44 -5.85 -10.96 -2.56
CA PHE A 44 -4.51 -10.42 -2.82
C PHE A 44 -3.55 -10.76 -1.67
N SER A 45 -2.32 -11.15 -2.03
CA SER A 45 -1.22 -11.34 -1.08
C SER A 45 -0.61 -10.00 -0.65
N GLY A 46 0.23 -10.02 0.38
CA GLY A 46 0.97 -8.83 0.81
C GLY A 46 1.85 -8.25 -0.31
N ASP A 47 2.55 -9.10 -1.06
CA ASP A 47 3.39 -8.68 -2.20
C ASP A 47 2.57 -7.98 -3.29
N GLN A 48 1.39 -8.51 -3.61
CA GLN A 48 0.52 -7.88 -4.61
C GLN A 48 0.01 -6.50 -4.16
N ILE A 49 -0.14 -6.28 -2.85
CA ILE A 49 -0.49 -4.96 -2.32
C ILE A 49 0.70 -4.01 -2.37
N VAL A 50 1.92 -4.50 -2.08
CA VAL A 50 3.16 -3.73 -2.28
C VAL A 50 3.24 -3.24 -3.72
N ASP A 51 3.07 -4.14 -4.69
CA ASP A 51 3.10 -3.78 -6.11
C ASP A 51 2.05 -2.71 -6.45
N VAL A 52 0.82 -2.83 -5.93
CA VAL A 52 -0.24 -1.83 -6.19
C VAL A 52 0.11 -0.45 -5.62
N TRP A 53 0.66 -0.39 -4.41
CA TRP A 53 1.03 0.89 -3.78
C TRP A 53 2.25 1.51 -4.45
N ASP A 54 3.26 0.71 -4.74
CA ASP A 54 4.51 1.18 -5.37
C ASP A 54 4.26 1.61 -6.83
N LEU A 55 3.34 0.95 -7.56
CA LEU A 55 2.92 1.38 -8.90
C LEU A 55 2.11 2.68 -8.89
N SER A 56 1.34 2.93 -7.83
CA SER A 56 0.55 4.15 -7.73
C SER A 56 1.40 5.38 -7.47
N ASP A 57 2.59 5.17 -6.92
CA ASP A 57 3.55 6.21 -6.55
C ASP A 57 2.91 7.45 -5.89
N GLY A 58 2.15 7.21 -4.82
CA GLY A 58 1.28 8.22 -4.20
C GLY A 58 2.02 9.46 -3.68
N CYS A 59 3.35 9.40 -3.61
CA CYS A 59 4.22 10.46 -3.13
C CYS A 59 5.34 10.77 -4.14
N GLY A 60 5.16 10.48 -5.43
CA GLY A 60 6.06 10.91 -6.52
C GLY A 60 7.44 10.24 -6.55
N GLY A 61 7.64 9.22 -5.71
CA GLY A 61 8.80 8.35 -5.73
C GLY A 61 10.10 9.07 -5.44
N ALA A 62 11.21 8.36 -5.60
CA ALA A 62 12.54 8.95 -5.44
C ALA A 62 12.88 10.00 -6.54
N GLY A 63 12.03 10.15 -7.57
CA GLY A 63 12.28 10.97 -8.74
C GLY A 63 11.65 12.37 -8.72
N GLU A 64 10.45 12.54 -8.16
CA GLU A 64 9.69 13.79 -8.32
C GLU A 64 9.82 14.77 -7.14
N HIS A 65 10.49 14.36 -6.06
CA HIS A 65 10.76 15.23 -4.89
C HIS A 65 12.24 15.63 -4.74
N ALA A 66 13.08 15.30 -5.72
CA ALA A 66 14.46 15.76 -5.81
C ALA A 66 14.52 17.06 -6.65
N GLN A 67 14.06 18.18 -6.10
CA GLN A 67 14.35 19.53 -6.61
C GLN A 67 14.79 20.46 -5.49
#